data_AF-A0A3C1ESV6-F1
#
_entry.id   AF-A0A3C1ESV6-F1
#
_cell.length_a   1.000
_cell.length_b   1.000
_cell.length_c   1.000
_cell.angle_alpha   90.00
_cell.angle_beta   90.00
_cell.angle_gamma   90.00
#
_symmetry.space_group_name_H-M   'P 1'
#
loop_
_entity.id
_entity.type
_entity.pdbx_description
1 polymer ?
#
loop_
_entity_poly.entity_id
_entity_poly.type
_entity_poly.pdbx_seq_one_letter_code
_entity_poly.pdbx_strand_id
1 'polypeptide(L)'
;MGRRLRRLLSGIALAALCGAPGRGCGLCQAPPKFPPLELGPDDPFDARTPPGFLPGELDDLLLADDRRYRRQVCYFLDTKAPDPHKHLATTARIQGLLRDRAQHVISSLREKLKSGPISAEDRKHGLLLYWFRGPMLENAERDFLASLNRAKPSMPSLSALGETKQTALPAPVQPSPGEQLAERFLRQVELAGDAGQQAELQASIRLMLLTPTGEKLAKEFIASGVKARIAFIPFANSMLIEQNGKKMFNGTGGHCVWTKDRLEIGVNQDYLRTDRDYRLSRLPSTLGHELLGHGLGDFNANKAGVLDAYVNYYRGNEANAGLVGWSIAAELGSEMTDFLMWSYLKDPEDYYRQEQLIRPYYAQTLSPETIKDASSILEERLERSQSALMEIPRRIAAWENWRDIIAHFIVVHKMNSQSFDTRIADIDVMVKRSLPAQSAQLKTVIAGLEKNIAYLRGKDGAAELKRIEKQFRDDFFKRQAVQIEARRAHLESVIRDMSLDIPNRSNLAAWRELQEMYRKDREEFPEHWSQTENISLRRAAARDLL
;
A
#
# COMPACT_ATOMS: atom_id res chain seq x y z
N MET A 1 -4.02 -24.59 -36.85
CA MET A 1 -4.57 -23.94 -35.64
C MET A 1 -5.17 -22.59 -36.01
N GLY A 2 -6.51 -22.47 -36.01
CA GLY A 2 -7.21 -21.31 -36.57
C GLY A 2 -7.08 -20.03 -35.73
N ARG A 3 -7.10 -18.85 -36.39
CA ARG A 3 -7.04 -17.52 -35.74
C ARG A 3 -8.09 -17.32 -34.64
N ARG A 4 -9.26 -17.98 -34.72
CA ARG A 4 -10.29 -17.95 -33.67
C ARG A 4 -9.88 -18.70 -32.40
N LEU A 5 -9.20 -19.84 -32.52
CA LEU A 5 -8.73 -20.62 -31.38
C LEU A 5 -7.55 -19.92 -30.67
N ARG A 6 -6.67 -19.23 -31.41
CA ARG A 6 -5.64 -18.35 -30.81
C ARG A 6 -6.25 -17.17 -30.04
N ARG A 7 -7.30 -16.52 -30.56
CA ARG A 7 -8.01 -15.44 -29.85
C ARG A 7 -8.76 -15.92 -28.61
N LEU A 8 -9.35 -17.12 -28.65
CA LEU A 8 -10.02 -17.73 -27.50
C LEU A 8 -9.01 -18.09 -26.40
N LEU A 9 -7.87 -18.68 -26.77
CA LEU A 9 -6.81 -19.06 -25.83
C LEU A 9 -6.06 -17.84 -25.26
N SER A 10 -5.86 -16.78 -26.04
CA SER A 10 -5.35 -15.50 -25.53
C SER A 10 -6.34 -14.79 -24.58
N GLY A 11 -7.65 -14.93 -24.82
CA GLY A 11 -8.70 -14.42 -23.91
C GLY A 11 -8.77 -15.19 -22.59
N ILE A 12 -8.54 -16.51 -22.62
CA ILE A 12 -8.54 -17.39 -21.44
C ILE A 12 -7.26 -17.19 -20.60
N ALA A 13 -6.11 -16.96 -21.23
CA ALA A 13 -4.89 -16.54 -20.52
C ALA A 13 -5.06 -15.17 -19.85
N LEU A 14 -5.76 -14.22 -20.48
CA LEU A 14 -6.08 -12.92 -19.88
C LEU A 14 -7.09 -13.02 -18.73
N ALA A 15 -8.09 -13.91 -18.84
CA ALA A 15 -9.10 -14.10 -17.80
C ALA A 15 -8.56 -14.86 -16.57
N ALA A 16 -7.64 -15.81 -16.77
CA ALA A 16 -6.97 -16.53 -15.68
C ALA A 16 -5.89 -15.71 -14.96
N LEU A 17 -5.42 -14.61 -15.56
CA LEU A 17 -4.53 -13.63 -14.95
C LEU A 17 -5.27 -12.48 -14.24
N CYS A 18 -6.59 -12.33 -14.45
CA CYS A 18 -7.41 -11.26 -13.85
C CYS A 18 -8.09 -11.66 -12.53
N GLY A 19 -7.69 -12.77 -11.91
CA GLY A 19 -8.41 -13.39 -10.78
C GLY A 19 -7.88 -13.11 -9.38
N ALA A 20 -6.80 -12.35 -9.19
CA ALA A 20 -6.36 -11.93 -7.85
C ALA A 20 -6.88 -10.51 -7.55
N PRO A 21 -7.43 -10.23 -6.35
CA PRO A 21 -7.72 -8.87 -5.95
C PRO A 21 -6.39 -8.11 -5.85
N GLY A 22 -6.02 -7.40 -6.91
CA GLY A 22 -4.97 -6.41 -6.86
C GLY A 22 -5.36 -5.36 -5.83
N ARG A 23 -4.85 -5.48 -4.61
CA ARG A 23 -4.77 -4.38 -3.66
C ARG A 23 -3.72 -3.41 -4.21
N GLY A 24 -4.10 -2.67 -5.24
CA GLY A 24 -3.34 -1.53 -5.73
C GLY A 24 -3.26 -0.47 -4.63
N CYS A 25 -2.07 0.08 -4.44
CA CYS A 25 -1.79 1.15 -3.50
C CYS A 25 -2.72 2.36 -3.76
N GLY A 26 -3.55 2.70 -2.78
CA GLY A 26 -4.44 3.86 -2.82
C GLY A 26 -3.75 5.24 -2.75
N LEU A 27 -2.41 5.32 -2.80
CA LEU A 27 -1.64 6.59 -2.75
C LEU A 27 -0.72 6.85 -3.93
N CYS A 28 -0.70 6.02 -4.97
CA CYS A 28 0.08 6.34 -6.18
C CYS A 28 -0.57 7.45 -7.06
N GLN A 29 -1.54 8.21 -6.55
CA GLN A 29 -2.21 9.33 -7.25
C GLN A 29 -1.54 10.71 -7.00
N ALA A 30 -0.23 10.72 -6.75
CA ALA A 30 0.60 11.90 -6.45
C ALA A 30 0.35 12.52 -5.05
N PRO A 31 1.18 12.23 -4.03
CA PRO A 31 1.31 13.17 -2.92
C PRO A 31 1.93 14.48 -3.45
N PRO A 32 1.61 15.65 -2.86
CA PRO A 32 2.45 16.84 -3.06
C PRO A 32 3.91 16.46 -2.77
N LYS A 33 4.85 17.06 -3.52
CA LYS A 33 6.29 16.72 -3.49
C LYS A 33 6.94 16.80 -2.10
N PHE A 34 6.21 17.31 -1.10
CA PHE A 34 6.50 17.33 0.32
C PHE A 34 5.15 17.34 1.06
N PRO A 35 5.00 16.88 2.31
CA PRO A 35 4.00 17.53 3.14
C PRO A 35 4.37 19.02 3.16
N PRO A 36 3.43 19.98 2.98
CA PRO A 36 3.72 21.31 3.50
C PRO A 36 4.02 21.08 4.98
N LEU A 37 5.27 21.33 5.38
CA LEU A 37 5.66 21.25 6.79
C LEU A 37 4.84 22.23 7.63
N GLU A 38 4.15 23.19 6.99
CA GLU A 38 3.18 24.10 7.58
C GLU A 38 2.06 24.35 6.54
N LEU A 39 0.85 23.83 6.77
CA LEU A 39 -0.34 24.34 6.07
C LEU A 39 -0.57 25.77 6.58
N GLY A 40 -0.62 26.73 5.67
CA GLY A 40 -1.00 28.09 5.97
C GLY A 40 -2.43 28.16 6.50
N PRO A 41 -2.78 29.18 7.29
CA PRO A 41 -4.13 29.35 7.83
C PRO A 41 -5.22 29.37 6.74
N ASP A 42 -4.88 29.86 5.55
CA ASP A 42 -5.81 29.99 4.41
C ASP A 42 -5.81 28.78 3.47
N ASP A 43 -4.93 27.79 3.68
CA ASP A 43 -4.90 26.59 2.85
C ASP A 43 -6.15 25.72 3.09
N PRO A 44 -6.69 25.05 2.06
CA PRO A 44 -7.81 24.14 2.22
C PRO A 44 -7.52 23.06 3.27
N PHE A 45 -8.44 22.89 4.21
CA PHE A 45 -8.32 21.86 5.23
C PHE A 45 -8.52 20.47 4.60
N ASP A 46 -7.46 19.69 4.56
CA ASP A 46 -7.49 18.29 4.15
C ASP A 46 -7.82 17.40 5.36
N ALA A 47 -8.99 16.74 5.32
CA ALA A 47 -9.47 15.78 6.31
C ALA A 47 -8.54 14.57 6.51
N ARG A 48 -7.57 14.36 5.61
CA ARG A 48 -6.55 13.32 5.71
C ARG A 48 -5.31 13.78 6.47
N THR A 49 -5.17 15.07 6.75
CA THR A 49 -4.04 15.62 7.51
C THR A 49 -4.04 15.01 8.92
N PRO A 50 -2.96 14.34 9.34
CA PRO A 50 -2.87 13.80 10.69
C PRO A 50 -3.08 14.90 11.74
N PRO A 51 -3.77 14.61 12.84
CA PRO A 51 -4.25 13.29 13.25
C PRO A 51 -5.66 12.90 12.74
N GLY A 52 -6.24 13.65 11.79
CA GLY A 52 -7.62 13.46 11.34
C GLY A 52 -8.65 13.85 12.40
N PHE A 53 -9.89 13.40 12.23
CA PHE A 53 -11.00 13.63 13.18
C PHE A 53 -11.03 12.60 14.31
N LEU A 54 -11.22 13.06 15.53
CA LEU A 54 -11.57 12.23 16.68
C LEU A 54 -13.04 11.78 16.58
N PRO A 55 -13.46 10.75 17.34
CA PRO A 55 -14.85 10.28 17.32
C PRO A 55 -15.86 11.41 17.53
N GLY A 56 -16.81 11.54 16.61
CA GLY A 56 -17.88 12.55 16.63
C GLY A 56 -17.53 13.91 16.03
N GLU A 57 -16.24 14.28 15.91
CA GLU A 57 -15.87 15.63 15.43
C GLU A 57 -16.27 15.89 13.97
N LEU A 58 -16.25 14.87 13.12
CA LEU A 58 -16.70 15.01 11.74
C LEU A 58 -18.20 15.31 11.68
N ASP A 59 -19.01 14.59 12.47
CA ASP A 59 -20.45 14.78 12.51
C ASP A 59 -20.79 16.16 13.07
N ASP A 60 -20.10 16.57 14.15
CA ASP A 60 -20.24 17.89 14.74
C ASP A 60 -19.86 19.00 13.73
N LEU A 61 -18.78 18.81 12.97
CA LEU A 61 -18.36 19.76 11.95
C LEU A 61 -19.39 19.88 10.81
N LEU A 62 -19.98 18.77 10.38
CA LEU A 62 -21.02 18.77 9.34
C LEU A 62 -22.34 19.36 9.84
N LEU A 63 -22.56 19.38 11.15
CA LEU A 63 -23.72 20.02 11.79
C LEU A 63 -23.44 21.48 12.20
N ALA A 64 -22.17 21.89 12.29
CA ALA A 64 -21.77 23.22 12.70
C ALA A 64 -22.25 24.32 11.75
N ASP A 65 -22.40 25.53 12.29
CA ASP A 65 -22.82 26.75 11.58
C ASP A 65 -24.07 26.55 10.72
N ASP A 66 -25.04 25.76 11.20
CA ASP A 66 -26.26 25.40 10.46
C ASP A 66 -25.91 24.74 9.11
N ARG A 67 -25.17 23.63 9.21
CA ARG A 67 -24.73 22.77 8.09
C ARG A 67 -23.98 23.53 6.99
N ARG A 68 -23.18 24.52 7.41
CA ARG A 68 -22.34 25.32 6.51
C ARG A 68 -21.31 24.48 5.76
N TYR A 69 -20.86 23.37 6.32
CA TYR A 69 -19.82 22.56 5.71
C TYR A 69 -20.39 21.28 5.12
N ARG A 70 -20.03 20.99 3.86
CA ARG A 70 -20.31 19.71 3.21
C ARG A 70 -19.02 19.03 2.83
N ARG A 71 -18.81 17.80 3.29
CA ARG A 71 -17.64 17.01 2.89
C ARG A 71 -17.69 16.71 1.39
N GLN A 72 -16.61 17.02 0.69
CA GLN A 72 -16.37 16.60 -0.70
C GLN A 72 -15.04 15.86 -0.74
N VAL A 73 -15.12 14.53 -0.79
CA VAL A 73 -13.95 13.63 -0.75
C VAL A 73 -13.15 13.82 0.54
N CYS A 74 -12.03 14.56 0.49
CA CYS A 74 -11.12 14.84 1.59
C CYS A 74 -11.12 16.31 2.02
N TYR A 75 -11.86 17.19 1.33
CA TYR A 75 -12.01 18.58 1.72
C TYR A 75 -13.45 18.87 2.18
N PHE A 76 -13.66 20.09 2.68
CA PHE A 76 -14.99 20.60 3.03
C PHE A 76 -15.32 21.77 2.12
N LEU A 77 -16.49 21.75 1.50
CA LEU A 77 -17.07 22.91 0.85
C LEU A 77 -17.71 23.82 1.90
N ASP A 78 -17.49 25.12 1.79
CA ASP A 78 -18.28 26.14 2.50
C ASP A 78 -19.54 26.45 1.69
N THR A 79 -20.66 25.87 2.11
CA THR A 79 -21.96 25.98 1.42
C THR A 79 -22.58 27.37 1.54
N LYS A 80 -22.07 28.22 2.43
CA LYS A 80 -22.55 29.60 2.65
C LYS A 80 -21.61 30.64 2.04
N ALA A 81 -20.53 30.22 1.36
CA ALA A 81 -19.68 31.13 0.59
C ALA A 81 -20.39 31.62 -0.69
N PRO A 82 -19.99 32.76 -1.28
CA PRO A 82 -20.61 33.31 -2.50
C PRO A 82 -20.61 32.36 -3.71
N ASP A 83 -19.59 31.48 -3.80
CA ASP A 83 -19.54 30.37 -4.78
C ASP A 83 -19.25 29.05 -4.04
N PRO A 84 -20.29 28.34 -3.56
CA PRO A 84 -20.18 27.12 -2.76
C PRO A 84 -19.42 25.96 -3.41
N HIS A 85 -19.27 25.99 -4.74
CA HIS A 85 -18.60 24.92 -5.50
C HIS A 85 -17.09 25.16 -5.66
N LYS A 86 -16.62 26.37 -5.31
CA LYS A 86 -15.20 26.77 -5.42
C LYS A 86 -14.56 27.17 -4.10
N HIS A 87 -15.36 27.35 -3.04
CA HIS A 87 -14.84 27.71 -1.72
C HIS A 87 -14.67 26.48 -0.84
N LEU A 88 -13.41 26.06 -0.67
CA LEU A 88 -13.03 25.07 0.33
C LEU A 88 -12.88 25.73 1.70
N ALA A 89 -13.27 25.04 2.75
CA ALA A 89 -13.03 25.47 4.12
C ALA A 89 -11.52 25.50 4.39
N THR A 90 -11.05 26.60 4.96
CA THR A 90 -9.62 26.80 5.24
C THR A 90 -9.20 26.07 6.52
N THR A 91 -7.89 25.85 6.64
CA THR A 91 -7.27 25.20 7.79
C THR A 91 -7.55 25.97 9.07
N ALA A 92 -7.40 27.29 9.08
CA ALA A 92 -7.71 28.12 10.24
C ALA A 92 -9.18 28.00 10.65
N ARG A 93 -10.11 27.94 9.69
CA ARG A 93 -11.54 27.84 10.00
C ARG A 93 -11.88 26.51 10.64
N ILE A 94 -11.42 25.40 10.06
CA ILE A 94 -11.71 24.07 10.61
C ILE A 94 -10.99 23.85 11.94
N GLN A 95 -9.73 24.30 12.08
CA GLN A 95 -9.02 24.22 13.36
C GLN A 95 -9.70 25.02 14.48
N GLY A 96 -10.31 26.17 14.15
CA GLY A 96 -11.15 26.92 15.10
C GLY A 96 -12.33 26.09 15.60
N LEU A 97 -13.08 25.46 14.70
CA LEU A 97 -14.23 24.62 15.06
C LEU A 97 -13.82 23.39 15.89
N LEU A 98 -12.68 22.76 15.56
CA LEU A 98 -12.13 21.65 16.32
C LEU A 98 -11.68 22.08 17.72
N ARG A 99 -11.12 23.29 17.85
CA ARG A 99 -10.76 23.88 19.15
C ARG A 99 -12.00 24.12 19.99
N ASP A 100 -13.03 24.78 19.45
CA ASP A 100 -14.28 25.06 20.15
C ASP A 100 -14.93 23.76 20.64
N ARG A 101 -14.90 22.72 19.81
CA ARG A 101 -15.38 21.39 20.18
C ARG A 101 -14.57 20.78 21.31
N ALA A 102 -13.24 20.81 21.21
CA ALA A 102 -12.36 20.30 22.26
C ALA A 102 -12.64 21.01 23.60
N GLN A 103 -12.82 22.34 23.59
CA GLN A 103 -13.17 23.12 24.78
C GLN A 103 -14.53 22.72 25.39
N HIS A 104 -15.53 22.46 24.54
CA HIS A 104 -16.83 21.97 25.00
C HIS A 104 -16.71 20.60 25.69
N VAL A 105 -15.97 19.66 25.08
CA VAL A 105 -15.75 18.34 25.68
C VAL A 105 -14.96 18.45 26.99
N ILE A 106 -13.93 19.31 27.04
CA ILE A 106 -13.16 19.59 28.26
C ILE A 106 -14.07 20.13 29.37
N SER A 107 -14.98 21.04 29.05
CA SER A 107 -15.94 21.58 29.99
C SER A 107 -16.86 20.50 30.55
N SER A 108 -17.39 19.63 29.68
CA SER A 108 -18.20 18.48 30.10
C SER A 108 -17.40 17.52 31.00
N LEU A 109 -16.13 17.23 30.66
CA LEU A 109 -15.24 16.41 31.50
C LEU A 109 -14.99 17.05 32.88
N ARG A 110 -14.84 18.37 32.96
CA ARG A 110 -14.71 19.10 34.23
C ARG A 110 -15.97 18.98 35.09
N GLU A 111 -17.14 19.11 34.48
CA GLU A 111 -18.43 18.96 35.19
C GLU A 111 -18.63 17.53 35.70
N LYS A 112 -18.37 16.53 34.85
CA LYS A 112 -18.41 15.13 35.25
C LYS A 112 -17.47 14.85 36.42
N LEU A 113 -16.24 15.38 36.37
CA LEU A 113 -15.27 15.22 37.44
C LEU A 113 -15.71 15.90 38.75
N LYS A 114 -16.42 17.03 38.69
CA LYS A 114 -17.03 17.67 39.87
C LYS A 114 -18.16 16.82 40.46
N SER A 115 -18.92 16.12 39.61
CA SER A 115 -20.04 15.27 40.03
C SER A 115 -19.62 13.89 40.57
N GLY A 116 -18.38 13.46 40.33
CA GLY A 116 -17.88 12.17 40.77
C GLY A 116 -16.71 11.64 39.93
N PRO A 117 -16.28 10.39 40.12
CA PRO A 117 -15.24 9.79 39.31
C PRO A 117 -15.69 9.66 37.85
N ILE A 118 -14.87 10.13 36.91
CA ILE A 118 -15.13 9.99 35.47
C ILE A 118 -14.84 8.56 34.97
N SER A 119 -15.58 8.14 33.94
CA SER A 119 -15.49 6.79 33.36
C SER A 119 -14.18 6.53 32.61
N ALA A 120 -13.89 5.27 32.30
CA ALA A 120 -12.73 4.91 31.47
C ALA A 120 -12.84 5.47 30.04
N GLU A 121 -14.06 5.54 29.48
CA GLU A 121 -14.35 6.15 28.18
C GLU A 121 -14.04 7.65 28.21
N ASP A 122 -14.45 8.35 29.27
CA ASP A 122 -14.17 9.79 29.47
C ASP A 122 -12.66 10.06 29.58
N ARG A 123 -11.92 9.19 30.28
CA ARG A 123 -10.45 9.29 30.37
C ARG A 123 -9.77 9.06 29.03
N LYS A 124 -10.22 8.05 28.28
CA LYS A 124 -9.75 7.78 26.92
C LYS A 124 -10.00 8.98 26.01
N HIS A 125 -11.19 9.58 26.08
CA HIS A 125 -11.51 10.78 25.31
C HIS A 125 -10.61 11.96 25.72
N GLY A 126 -10.42 12.18 27.02
CA GLY A 126 -9.48 13.21 27.52
C GLY A 126 -8.04 13.00 27.05
N LEU A 127 -7.58 11.74 27.00
CA LEU A 127 -6.25 11.39 26.48
C LEU A 127 -6.13 11.67 24.97
N LEU A 128 -7.15 11.34 24.18
CA LEU A 128 -7.18 11.64 22.75
C LEU A 128 -7.13 13.16 22.50
N LEU A 129 -7.91 13.95 23.25
CA LEU A 129 -7.86 15.41 23.18
C LEU A 129 -6.48 15.95 23.54
N TYR A 130 -5.86 15.42 24.60
CA TYR A 130 -4.53 15.83 25.03
C TYR A 130 -3.49 15.67 23.92
N TRP A 131 -3.46 14.50 23.27
CA TRP A 131 -2.47 14.20 22.24
C TRP A 131 -2.75 14.88 20.91
N PHE A 132 -4.02 14.91 20.48
CA PHE A 132 -4.37 15.29 19.11
C PHE A 132 -4.91 16.71 18.99
N ARG A 133 -5.39 17.32 20.09
CA ARG A 133 -5.86 18.71 20.13
C ARG A 133 -5.03 19.58 21.06
N GLY A 134 -4.16 19.00 21.89
CA GLY A 134 -3.26 19.72 22.81
C GLY A 134 -2.57 20.95 22.21
N PRO A 135 -1.98 20.89 20.99
CA PRO A 135 -1.35 22.07 20.37
C PRO A 135 -2.29 23.25 20.08
N MET A 136 -3.60 23.02 20.05
CA MET A 136 -4.63 24.04 19.79
C MET A 136 -5.24 24.63 21.07
N LEU A 137 -4.91 24.08 22.23
CA LEU A 137 -5.53 24.38 23.51
C LEU A 137 -4.64 25.26 24.38
N GLU A 138 -5.25 25.98 25.32
CA GLU A 138 -4.53 26.77 26.31
C GLU A 138 -3.85 25.86 27.35
N ASN A 139 -2.80 26.37 28.02
CA ASN A 139 -2.05 25.60 29.01
C ASN A 139 -2.94 25.04 30.13
N ALA A 140 -3.91 25.81 30.62
CA ALA A 140 -4.84 25.35 31.66
C ALA A 140 -5.75 24.19 31.22
N GLU A 141 -6.07 24.12 29.93
CA GLU A 141 -6.86 23.04 29.34
C GLU A 141 -6.01 21.79 29.17
N ARG A 142 -4.77 21.96 28.68
CA ARG A 142 -3.78 20.88 28.55
C ARG A 142 -3.42 20.27 29.90
N ASP A 143 -3.18 21.09 30.91
CA ASP A 143 -2.86 20.67 32.28
C ASP A 143 -4.03 19.90 32.89
N PHE A 144 -5.26 20.38 32.66
CA PHE A 144 -6.45 19.65 33.07
C PHE A 144 -6.54 18.28 32.40
N LEU A 145 -6.38 18.19 31.08
CA LEU A 145 -6.41 16.92 30.34
C LEU A 145 -5.29 15.95 30.78
N ALA A 146 -4.10 16.49 31.07
CA ALA A 146 -3.01 15.73 31.66
C ALA A 146 -3.39 15.18 33.06
N SER A 147 -4.07 15.97 33.88
CA SER A 147 -4.50 15.59 35.23
C SER A 147 -5.52 14.44 35.26
N LEU A 148 -6.32 14.26 34.19
CA LEU A 148 -7.24 13.12 34.04
C LEU A 148 -6.48 11.79 33.90
N ASN A 149 -5.20 11.87 33.55
CA ASN A 149 -4.31 10.75 33.32
C ASN A 149 -3.21 10.74 34.40
N ARG A 150 -3.61 10.55 35.68
CA ARG A 150 -2.70 10.55 36.85
C ARG A 150 -1.56 9.52 36.79
N ALA A 151 -1.66 8.52 35.92
CA ALA A 151 -0.48 7.81 35.47
C ALA A 151 0.24 8.71 34.48
N LYS A 152 1.35 9.35 34.90
CA LYS A 152 2.44 9.65 33.96
C LYS A 152 2.53 8.43 33.03
N PRO A 153 2.53 8.55 31.70
CA PRO A 153 2.76 7.40 30.84
C PRO A 153 4.23 6.98 31.01
N SER A 154 4.54 6.33 32.12
CA SER A 154 5.55 5.30 32.16
C SER A 154 4.92 4.08 31.51
N MET A 155 5.63 3.47 30.57
CA MET A 155 5.39 2.09 30.14
C MET A 155 5.08 1.22 31.37
N PRO A 156 4.11 0.28 31.30
CA PRO A 156 3.92 -0.67 32.37
C PRO A 156 5.24 -1.43 32.59
N SER A 157 5.81 -1.32 33.80
CA SER A 157 7.03 -2.06 34.12
C SER A 157 6.70 -3.55 34.19
N LEU A 158 7.52 -4.35 33.50
CA LEU A 158 7.53 -5.81 33.51
C LEU A 158 8.08 -6.39 34.83
N SER A 159 7.80 -5.76 35.97
CA SER A 159 8.36 -6.16 37.27
C SER A 159 7.38 -6.91 38.15
N ALA A 160 6.12 -7.03 37.74
CA ALA A 160 5.09 -7.77 38.47
C ALA A 160 4.69 -9.02 37.68
N LEU A 161 5.64 -9.97 37.53
CA LEU A 161 5.40 -11.39 37.27
C LEU A 161 6.76 -12.12 37.35
N GLY A 162 7.01 -12.78 38.47
CA GLY A 162 8.09 -13.77 38.63
C GLY A 162 9.22 -13.39 39.57
N GLU A 163 8.98 -13.44 40.88
CA GLU A 163 10.07 -13.72 41.84
C GLU A 163 10.62 -15.11 41.52
N THR A 164 11.73 -15.15 40.78
CA THR A 164 12.64 -16.30 40.78
C THR A 164 13.91 -15.88 41.49
N LYS A 165 14.23 -16.63 42.55
CA LYS A 165 15.44 -16.47 43.36
C LYS A 165 16.67 -16.27 42.46
N GLN A 166 17.34 -15.13 42.66
CA GLN A 166 18.70 -14.89 42.18
C GLN A 166 19.61 -16.03 42.63
N THR A 167 19.94 -16.90 41.69
CA THR A 167 21.16 -17.72 41.74
C THR A 167 22.24 -16.94 40.98
N ALA A 168 23.46 -17.03 41.49
CA ALA A 168 24.59 -16.21 41.07
C ALA A 168 24.78 -16.19 39.55
N LEU A 169 25.01 -14.99 38.99
CA LEU A 169 25.24 -14.77 37.57
C LEU A 169 26.47 -15.57 37.09
N PRO A 170 26.34 -16.42 36.08
CA PRO A 170 27.50 -16.95 35.36
C PRO A 170 28.22 -15.80 34.64
N ALA A 171 29.53 -16.00 34.39
CA ALA A 171 30.38 -15.06 33.68
C ALA A 171 29.75 -14.56 32.35
N PRO A 172 30.06 -13.33 31.90
CA PRO A 172 29.49 -12.76 30.67
C PRO A 172 29.75 -13.68 29.49
N VAL A 173 28.68 -14.30 28.98
CA VAL A 173 28.70 -15.11 27.77
C VAL A 173 29.00 -14.16 26.62
N GLN A 174 30.05 -14.45 25.85
CA GLN A 174 30.37 -13.67 24.66
C GLN A 174 29.16 -13.70 23.71
N PRO A 175 28.73 -12.54 23.17
CA PRO A 175 27.60 -12.49 22.25
C PRO A 175 27.89 -13.38 21.05
N SER A 176 26.88 -14.13 20.60
CA SER A 176 26.95 -14.96 19.41
C SER A 176 27.35 -14.12 18.18
N PRO A 177 27.95 -14.71 17.12
CA PRO A 177 28.31 -13.98 15.92
C PRO A 177 27.14 -13.15 15.32
N GLY A 178 25.91 -13.65 15.40
CA GLY A 178 24.70 -12.93 14.97
C GLY A 178 24.38 -11.72 15.86
N GLU A 179 24.54 -11.83 17.18
CA GLU A 179 24.37 -10.69 18.10
C GLU A 179 25.42 -9.61 17.87
N GLN A 180 26.68 -10.00 17.62
CA GLN A 180 27.74 -9.05 17.28
C GLN A 180 27.45 -8.32 15.96
N LEU A 181 26.90 -9.03 14.96
CA LEU A 181 26.48 -8.39 13.71
C LEU A 181 25.36 -7.38 13.95
N ALA A 182 24.32 -7.77 14.71
CA ALA A 182 23.20 -6.89 15.02
C ALA A 182 23.64 -5.63 15.78
N GLU A 183 24.54 -5.76 16.77
CA GLU A 183 25.08 -4.60 17.48
C GLU A 183 25.87 -3.67 16.57
N ARG A 184 26.73 -4.22 15.70
CA ARG A 184 27.50 -3.41 14.74
C ARG A 184 26.59 -2.72 13.73
N PHE A 185 25.55 -3.41 13.27
CA PHE A 185 24.55 -2.86 12.37
C PHE A 185 23.79 -1.70 13.04
N LEU A 186 23.28 -1.91 14.25
CA LEU A 186 22.52 -0.91 15.01
C LEU A 186 23.35 0.33 15.38
N ARG A 187 24.69 0.25 15.45
CA ARG A 187 25.55 1.45 15.61
C ARG A 187 25.48 2.41 14.42
N GLN A 188 25.05 1.95 13.24
CA GLN A 188 24.87 2.78 12.05
C GLN A 188 23.40 3.17 11.81
N VAL A 189 22.49 2.72 12.67
CA VAL A 189 21.04 2.90 12.52
C VAL A 189 20.47 3.62 13.74
N GLU A 190 19.98 4.83 13.53
CA GLU A 190 19.19 5.57 14.53
C GLU A 190 17.74 5.02 14.53
N LEU A 191 17.28 4.49 15.67
CA LEU A 191 15.88 4.08 15.85
C LEU A 191 15.11 5.22 16.51
N ALA A 192 14.15 5.81 15.80
CA ALA A 192 13.30 6.87 16.31
C ALA A 192 11.96 6.33 16.82
N GLY A 193 11.33 7.07 17.74
CA GLY A 193 10.08 6.70 18.39
C GLY A 193 10.22 6.50 19.90
N ASP A 194 9.14 6.08 20.55
CA ASP A 194 9.18 5.70 21.97
C ASP A 194 9.92 4.37 22.21
N ALA A 195 10.14 4.01 23.48
CA ALA A 195 10.89 2.80 23.84
C ALA A 195 10.26 1.51 23.30
N GLY A 196 8.93 1.44 23.18
CA GLY A 196 8.23 0.28 22.64
C GLY A 196 8.43 0.17 21.13
N GLN A 197 8.34 1.30 20.42
CA GLN A 197 8.61 1.39 18.99
C GLN A 197 10.06 1.00 18.66
N GLN A 198 11.03 1.55 19.39
CA GLN A 198 12.45 1.21 19.22
C GLN A 198 12.71 -0.27 19.49
N ALA A 199 12.11 -0.84 20.54
CA ALA A 199 12.24 -2.26 20.85
C ALA A 199 11.68 -3.15 19.73
N GLU A 200 10.54 -2.78 19.13
CA GLU A 200 9.94 -3.53 18.02
C GLU A 200 10.79 -3.46 16.74
N LEU A 201 11.33 -2.28 16.42
CA LEU A 201 12.28 -2.12 15.29
C LEU A 201 13.55 -2.93 15.53
N GLN A 202 14.12 -2.86 16.74
CA GLN A 202 15.30 -3.63 17.11
C GLN A 202 15.06 -5.15 17.00
N ALA A 203 13.91 -5.64 17.49
CA ALA A 203 13.54 -7.05 17.37
C ALA A 203 13.40 -7.48 15.91
N SER A 204 12.75 -6.64 15.08
CA SER A 204 12.54 -6.92 13.66
C SER A 204 13.83 -6.88 12.85
N ILE A 205 14.74 -5.96 13.15
CA ILE A 205 16.10 -5.93 12.57
C ILE A 205 16.83 -7.21 12.94
N ARG A 206 16.79 -7.65 14.20
CA ARG A 206 17.46 -8.90 14.60
C ARG A 206 16.92 -10.10 13.82
N LEU A 207 15.60 -10.22 13.65
CA LEU A 207 15.01 -11.27 12.83
C LEU A 207 15.46 -11.20 11.37
N MET A 208 15.46 -9.99 10.78
CA MET A 208 15.98 -9.77 9.44
C MET A 208 17.43 -10.28 9.31
N LEU A 209 18.28 -9.99 10.29
CA LEU A 209 19.69 -10.37 10.30
C LEU A 209 19.96 -11.87 10.56
N LEU A 210 18.97 -12.63 11.04
CA LEU A 210 19.07 -14.09 11.13
C LEU A 210 18.96 -14.78 9.77
N THR A 211 18.50 -14.06 8.74
CA THR A 211 18.33 -14.60 7.39
C THR A 211 19.64 -14.52 6.60
N PRO A 212 19.98 -15.50 5.75
CA PRO A 212 21.17 -15.44 4.89
C PRO A 212 21.25 -14.16 4.05
N THR A 213 20.13 -13.70 3.51
CA THR A 213 20.06 -12.46 2.73
C THR A 213 20.32 -11.24 3.60
N GLY A 214 19.64 -11.14 4.74
CA GLY A 214 19.81 -10.04 5.69
C GLY A 214 21.22 -9.96 6.26
N GLU A 215 21.81 -11.09 6.63
CA GLU A 215 23.19 -11.17 7.14
C GLU A 215 24.21 -10.65 6.11
N LYS A 216 24.11 -11.13 4.87
CA LYS A 216 25.01 -10.73 3.77
C LYS A 216 24.92 -9.23 3.49
N LEU A 217 23.72 -8.70 3.33
CA LEU A 217 23.51 -7.29 2.99
C LEU A 217 23.80 -6.36 4.17
N ALA A 218 23.61 -6.81 5.41
CA ALA A 218 24.01 -6.05 6.58
C ALA A 218 25.53 -5.91 6.70
N LYS A 219 26.29 -6.94 6.33
CA LYS A 219 27.77 -6.83 6.24
C LYS A 219 28.19 -5.81 5.19
N GLU A 220 27.51 -5.78 4.04
CA GLU A 220 27.75 -4.78 2.99
C GLU A 220 27.39 -3.36 3.49
N PHE A 221 26.23 -3.20 4.12
CA PHE A 221 25.79 -1.96 4.75
C PHE A 221 26.87 -1.45 5.73
N ILE A 222 27.29 -2.29 6.68
CA ILE A 222 28.32 -1.95 7.66
C ILE A 222 29.64 -1.54 6.99
N ALA A 223 30.10 -2.31 6.00
CA ALA A 223 31.34 -2.06 5.29
C ALA A 223 31.30 -0.78 4.44
N SER A 224 30.12 -0.42 3.94
CA SER A 224 29.92 0.79 3.13
C SER A 224 29.96 2.08 3.95
N GLY A 225 29.74 1.98 5.27
CA GLY A 225 29.68 3.13 6.19
C GLY A 225 28.41 3.97 6.05
N VAL A 226 27.41 3.47 5.34
CA VAL A 226 26.10 4.12 5.23
C VAL A 226 25.44 4.24 6.60
N LYS A 227 24.67 5.30 6.80
CA LYS A 227 23.90 5.55 8.02
C LYS A 227 22.42 5.58 7.68
N ALA A 228 21.58 5.16 8.62
CA ALA A 228 20.14 5.22 8.46
C ALA A 228 19.44 5.74 9.72
N ARG A 229 18.26 6.29 9.54
CA ARG A 229 17.29 6.57 10.59
C ARG A 229 15.99 5.86 10.24
N ILE A 230 15.41 5.13 11.20
CA ILE A 230 14.21 4.33 11.00
C ILE A 230 13.15 4.77 12.00
N ALA A 231 11.94 5.04 11.53
CA ALA A 231 10.82 5.44 12.36
C ALA A 231 9.52 4.76 11.92
N PHE A 232 8.62 4.50 12.88
CA PHE A 232 7.22 4.26 12.55
C PHE A 232 6.54 5.60 12.23
N ILE A 233 5.84 5.67 11.10
CA ILE A 233 5.15 6.88 10.64
C ILE A 233 3.72 6.55 10.15
N PRO A 234 2.79 7.51 10.19
CA PRO A 234 1.47 7.35 9.61
C PRO A 234 1.53 7.26 8.07
N PHE A 235 0.81 6.31 7.50
CA PHE A 235 0.53 6.25 6.05
C PHE A 235 -0.96 6.48 5.83
N ALA A 236 -1.31 7.52 5.07
CA ALA A 236 -2.69 7.97 4.91
C ALA A 236 -3.63 6.94 4.23
N ASN A 237 -3.09 5.95 3.52
CA ASN A 237 -3.85 4.84 2.92
C ASN A 237 -3.78 3.54 3.70
N SER A 238 -3.15 3.55 4.86
CA SER A 238 -3.12 2.36 5.69
C SER A 238 -4.46 2.17 6.37
N MET A 239 -5.00 0.96 6.25
CA MET A 239 -6.26 0.57 6.86
C MET A 239 -6.08 -0.75 7.57
N LEU A 240 -6.34 -0.76 8.88
CA LEU A 240 -6.47 -2.01 9.62
C LEU A 240 -7.68 -2.80 9.12
N ILE A 241 -7.47 -4.08 8.92
CA ILE A 241 -8.51 -5.02 8.54
C ILE A 241 -8.41 -6.27 9.42
N GLU A 242 -9.52 -6.97 9.55
CA GLU A 242 -9.56 -8.28 10.16
C GLU A 242 -9.81 -9.32 9.08
N GLN A 243 -8.94 -10.32 8.99
CA GLN A 243 -9.08 -11.42 8.03
C GLN A 243 -8.87 -12.73 8.77
N ASN A 244 -9.88 -13.60 8.76
CA ASN A 244 -9.88 -14.87 9.48
C ASN A 244 -9.58 -14.71 10.99
N GLY A 245 -10.15 -13.68 11.63
CA GLY A 245 -9.94 -13.37 13.05
C GLY A 245 -8.57 -12.77 13.37
N LYS A 246 -7.73 -12.51 12.35
CA LYS A 246 -6.40 -11.90 12.52
C LYS A 246 -6.40 -10.44 12.12
N LYS A 247 -5.85 -9.58 12.98
CA LYS A 247 -5.65 -8.15 12.66
C LYS A 247 -4.42 -7.98 11.81
N MET A 248 -4.60 -7.39 10.64
CA MET A 248 -3.54 -7.02 9.72
C MET A 248 -3.82 -5.61 9.19
N PHE A 249 -2.96 -5.07 8.33
CA PHE A 249 -3.29 -3.86 7.59
C PHE A 249 -3.23 -4.09 6.09
N ASN A 250 -3.94 -3.21 5.38
CA ASN A 250 -3.82 -3.04 3.94
C ASN A 250 -3.28 -1.63 3.68
N GLY A 251 -2.12 -1.53 3.04
CA GLY A 251 -1.43 -0.26 2.80
C GLY A 251 0.01 -0.47 2.41
N THR A 252 0.75 0.62 2.23
CA THR A 252 2.20 0.59 2.00
C THR A 252 2.91 0.12 3.27
N GLY A 253 3.94 -0.74 3.13
CA GLY A 253 4.71 -1.25 4.27
C GLY A 253 5.75 -0.25 4.78
N GLY A 254 6.44 0.44 3.89
CA GLY A 254 7.40 1.48 4.22
C GLY A 254 7.77 2.35 3.02
N HIS A 255 8.73 3.23 3.22
CA HIS A 255 9.42 3.93 2.14
C HIS A 255 10.86 4.25 2.55
N CYS A 256 11.72 4.40 1.55
CA CYS A 256 13.10 4.84 1.70
C CYS A 256 13.32 6.17 0.99
N VAL A 257 14.03 7.10 1.65
CA VAL A 257 14.54 8.32 1.03
C VAL A 257 16.01 8.49 1.36
N TRP A 258 16.82 8.70 0.33
CA TRP A 258 18.19 9.18 0.50
C TRP A 258 18.19 10.68 0.83
N THR A 259 18.74 11.03 1.99
CA THR A 259 19.10 12.41 2.33
C THR A 259 20.61 12.61 2.10
N LYS A 260 21.09 13.86 2.15
CA LYS A 260 22.48 14.19 1.79
C LYS A 260 23.53 13.32 2.50
N ASP A 261 23.29 12.90 3.74
CA ASP A 261 24.24 12.19 4.59
C ASP A 261 23.74 10.86 5.17
N ARG A 262 22.44 10.53 5.03
CA ARG A 262 21.86 9.28 5.56
C ARG A 262 20.59 8.84 4.85
N LEU A 263 20.21 7.59 5.08
CA LEU A 263 18.91 7.04 4.72
C LEU A 263 17.85 7.42 5.75
N GLU A 264 16.68 7.85 5.30
CA GLU A 264 15.48 7.97 6.15
C GLU A 264 14.48 6.89 5.73
N ILE A 265 14.18 5.98 6.64
CA ILE A 265 13.27 4.86 6.44
C ILE A 265 12.01 5.09 7.26
N GLY A 266 10.90 5.30 6.57
CA GLY A 266 9.58 5.37 7.17
C GLY A 266 8.89 4.02 7.10
N VAL A 267 8.59 3.41 8.25
CA VAL A 267 7.85 2.15 8.33
C VAL A 267 6.41 2.43 8.76
N ASN A 268 5.45 1.70 8.23
CA ASN A 268 4.05 1.95 8.53
C ASN A 268 3.72 1.67 10.01
N GLN A 269 3.29 2.70 10.73
CA GLN A 269 2.94 2.60 12.16
C GLN A 269 1.83 1.59 12.45
N ASP A 270 0.98 1.25 11.48
CA ASP A 270 -0.09 0.29 11.69
C ASP A 270 0.41 -1.13 11.95
N TYR A 271 1.68 -1.47 11.65
CA TYR A 271 2.32 -2.70 12.13
C TYR A 271 2.17 -2.87 13.65
N LEU A 272 2.25 -1.78 14.41
CA LEU A 272 2.12 -1.81 15.88
C LEU A 272 0.71 -2.21 16.34
N ARG A 273 -0.28 -2.12 15.44
CA ARG A 273 -1.69 -2.38 15.70
C ARG A 273 -2.19 -3.69 15.07
N THR A 274 -1.32 -4.44 14.38
CA THR A 274 -1.61 -5.78 13.88
C THR A 274 -1.30 -6.85 14.91
N ASP A 275 -1.75 -8.08 14.64
CA ASP A 275 -1.35 -9.24 15.42
C ASP A 275 0.17 -9.46 15.32
N ARG A 276 0.72 -10.02 16.39
CA ARG A 276 2.16 -10.25 16.53
C ARG A 276 2.69 -11.13 15.39
N ASP A 277 2.02 -12.23 15.07
CA ASP A 277 2.47 -13.16 14.01
C ASP A 277 2.52 -12.50 12.62
N TYR A 278 1.52 -11.65 12.32
CA TYR A 278 1.53 -10.87 11.08
C TYR A 278 2.72 -9.90 11.06
N ARG A 279 2.96 -9.20 12.18
CA ARG A 279 4.07 -8.25 12.28
C ARG A 279 5.42 -8.96 12.15
N LEU A 280 5.64 -10.05 12.88
CA LEU A 280 6.91 -10.79 12.87
C LEU A 280 7.25 -11.39 11.49
N SER A 281 6.24 -11.73 10.69
CA SER A 281 6.46 -12.25 9.32
C SER A 281 6.67 -11.14 8.27
N ARG A 282 6.07 -9.96 8.45
CA ARG A 282 6.04 -8.91 7.40
C ARG A 282 6.98 -7.73 7.65
N LEU A 283 7.18 -7.35 8.91
CA LEU A 283 7.99 -6.19 9.26
C LEU A 283 9.49 -6.39 8.93
N PRO A 284 10.14 -7.55 9.23
CA PRO A 284 11.53 -7.79 8.83
C PRO A 284 11.74 -7.74 7.31
N SER A 285 10.81 -8.31 6.55
CA SER A 285 10.81 -8.27 5.07
C SER A 285 10.70 -6.83 4.54
N THR A 286 9.81 -6.03 5.14
CA THR A 286 9.64 -4.61 4.78
C THR A 286 10.90 -3.81 5.11
N LEU A 287 11.51 -4.02 6.28
CA LEU A 287 12.79 -3.40 6.62
C LEU A 287 13.88 -3.81 5.62
N GLY A 288 13.95 -5.07 5.24
CA GLY A 288 14.87 -5.54 4.21
C GLY A 288 14.67 -4.83 2.87
N HIS A 289 13.42 -4.73 2.42
CA HIS A 289 13.04 -4.03 1.19
C HIS A 289 13.49 -2.56 1.20
N GLU A 290 13.11 -1.80 2.24
CA GLU A 290 13.40 -0.37 2.30
C GLU A 290 14.87 -0.07 2.63
N LEU A 291 15.44 -0.73 3.63
CA LEU A 291 16.78 -0.40 4.16
C LEU A 291 17.91 -1.02 3.33
N LEU A 292 17.79 -2.31 3.00
CA LEU A 292 18.86 -3.08 2.34
C LEU A 292 18.64 -3.20 0.82
N GLY A 293 17.39 -3.10 0.38
CA GLY A 293 16.99 -3.08 -1.02
C GLY A 293 17.17 -1.70 -1.64
N HIS A 294 16.29 -0.77 -1.28
CA HIS A 294 16.36 0.62 -1.72
C HIS A 294 17.56 1.34 -1.12
N GLY A 295 17.68 1.38 0.22
CA GLY A 295 18.65 2.26 0.86
C GLY A 295 20.12 2.00 0.50
N LEU A 296 20.55 0.74 0.53
CA LEU A 296 21.90 0.38 0.08
C LEU A 296 22.10 0.60 -1.43
N GLY A 297 21.05 0.40 -2.23
CA GLY A 297 21.05 0.71 -3.67
C GLY A 297 21.25 2.20 -3.93
N ASP A 298 20.47 3.05 -3.26
CA ASP A 298 20.52 4.50 -3.33
C ASP A 298 21.89 5.02 -2.88
N PHE A 299 22.42 4.52 -1.77
CA PHE A 299 23.77 4.87 -1.31
C PHE A 299 24.83 4.57 -2.39
N ASN A 300 24.79 3.37 -2.96
CA ASN A 300 25.74 2.95 -3.99
C ASN A 300 25.57 3.77 -5.29
N ALA A 301 24.34 4.10 -5.66
CA ALA A 301 24.04 4.96 -6.81
C ALA A 301 24.55 6.40 -6.58
N ASN A 302 24.40 6.93 -5.36
CA ASN A 302 24.94 8.23 -4.96
C ASN A 302 26.46 8.25 -5.04
N LYS A 303 27.14 7.21 -4.53
CA LYS A 303 28.60 7.07 -4.65
C LYS A 303 29.08 7.01 -6.10
N ALA A 304 28.29 6.41 -6.99
CA ALA A 304 28.56 6.35 -8.42
C ALA A 304 28.15 7.62 -9.19
N GLY A 305 27.52 8.61 -8.53
CA GLY A 305 27.05 9.83 -9.19
C GLY A 305 25.84 9.64 -10.11
N VAL A 306 25.08 8.56 -9.91
CA VAL A 306 23.91 8.17 -10.73
C VAL A 306 22.61 8.01 -9.92
N LEU A 307 22.58 8.51 -8.68
CA LEU A 307 21.42 8.42 -7.77
C LEU A 307 20.12 8.82 -8.43
N ASP A 308 20.15 9.95 -9.14
CA ASP A 308 18.94 10.50 -9.71
C ASP A 308 18.37 9.64 -10.86
N ALA A 309 19.23 9.10 -11.75
CA ALA A 309 18.81 8.08 -12.71
C ALA A 309 18.29 6.81 -12.02
N TYR A 310 18.94 6.38 -10.93
CA TYR A 310 18.56 5.15 -10.21
C TYR A 310 17.21 5.26 -9.51
N VAL A 311 16.97 6.34 -8.75
CA VAL A 311 15.75 6.52 -7.95
C VAL A 311 14.56 6.87 -8.83
N ASN A 312 14.73 7.82 -9.74
CA ASN A 312 13.60 8.43 -10.45
C ASN A 312 13.28 7.74 -11.78
N TYR A 313 14.24 7.07 -12.38
CA TYR A 313 14.08 6.53 -13.74
C TYR A 313 14.35 5.04 -13.83
N TYR A 314 15.11 4.39 -12.96
CA TYR A 314 15.46 2.99 -13.18
C TYR A 314 14.45 2.00 -12.60
N ARG A 315 13.79 1.24 -13.48
CA ARG A 315 12.80 0.22 -13.08
C ARG A 315 13.37 -0.91 -12.19
N GLY A 316 14.69 -1.12 -12.24
CA GLY A 316 15.35 -2.17 -11.48
C GLY A 316 15.51 -1.85 -10.00
N ASN A 317 15.32 -0.60 -9.56
CA ASN A 317 15.40 -0.24 -8.14
C ASN A 317 14.35 -1.00 -7.31
N GLU A 318 13.09 -0.95 -7.74
CA GLU A 318 12.00 -1.68 -7.09
C GLU A 318 12.16 -3.20 -7.16
N ALA A 319 12.61 -3.76 -8.29
CA ALA A 319 12.86 -5.20 -8.36
C ALA A 319 13.98 -5.64 -7.43
N ASN A 320 15.04 -4.83 -7.35
CA ASN A 320 16.14 -5.06 -6.42
C ASN A 320 15.66 -5.09 -4.96
N ALA A 321 14.79 -4.14 -4.58
CA ALA A 321 14.21 -4.07 -3.25
C ALA A 321 13.18 -5.18 -2.99
N GLY A 322 12.30 -5.45 -3.95
CA GLY A 322 11.31 -6.53 -3.92
C GLY A 322 11.99 -7.88 -3.66
N LEU A 323 13.00 -8.22 -4.46
CA LEU A 323 13.75 -9.47 -4.29
C LEU A 323 14.40 -9.60 -2.91
N VAL A 324 14.94 -8.52 -2.33
CA VAL A 324 15.49 -8.56 -0.96
C VAL A 324 14.41 -8.82 0.07
N GLY A 325 13.31 -8.05 0.02
CA GLY A 325 12.19 -8.22 0.94
C GLY A 325 11.58 -9.62 0.84
N TRP A 326 11.37 -10.13 -0.37
CA TRP A 326 10.81 -11.47 -0.61
C TRP A 326 11.76 -12.58 -0.16
N SER A 327 13.09 -12.46 -0.39
CA SER A 327 14.06 -13.44 0.12
C SER A 327 14.06 -13.50 1.64
N ILE A 328 14.07 -12.35 2.32
CA ILE A 328 14.00 -12.29 3.79
C ILE A 328 12.70 -12.92 4.31
N ALA A 329 11.56 -12.64 3.66
CA ALA A 329 10.29 -13.27 4.03
C ALA A 329 10.33 -14.79 3.90
N ALA A 330 10.84 -15.29 2.77
CA ALA A 330 10.94 -16.72 2.48
C ALA A 330 11.91 -17.43 3.44
N GLU A 331 13.07 -16.83 3.71
CA GLU A 331 14.09 -17.36 4.63
C GLU A 331 13.60 -17.43 6.09
N LEU A 332 12.65 -16.56 6.48
CA LEU A 332 11.96 -16.63 7.77
C LEU A 332 10.82 -17.66 7.81
N GLY A 333 10.58 -18.39 6.71
CA GLY A 333 9.49 -19.36 6.60
C GLY A 333 8.10 -18.71 6.49
N SER A 334 8.03 -17.45 6.05
CA SER A 334 6.74 -16.79 5.83
C SER A 334 5.97 -17.44 4.68
N GLU A 335 4.64 -17.43 4.77
CA GLU A 335 3.80 -17.91 3.68
C GLU A 335 3.92 -16.99 2.46
N MET A 336 4.40 -17.54 1.34
CA MET A 336 4.71 -16.79 0.12
C MET A 336 3.45 -16.57 -0.73
N THR A 337 2.55 -15.72 -0.23
CA THR A 337 1.25 -15.40 -0.85
C THR A 337 1.26 -14.16 -1.75
N ASP A 338 2.42 -13.51 -1.89
CA ASP A 338 2.53 -12.27 -2.67
C ASP A 338 2.46 -12.55 -4.18
N PHE A 339 1.35 -12.14 -4.80
CA PHE A 339 1.12 -12.27 -6.23
C PHE A 339 2.16 -11.52 -7.07
N LEU A 340 2.65 -10.36 -6.60
CA LEU A 340 3.62 -9.56 -7.34
C LEU A 340 4.96 -10.29 -7.45
N MET A 341 5.40 -10.92 -6.37
CA MET A 341 6.57 -11.79 -6.38
C MET A 341 6.43 -12.90 -7.42
N TRP A 342 5.32 -13.66 -7.37
CA TRP A 342 5.11 -14.78 -8.30
C TRP A 342 5.04 -14.33 -9.75
N SER A 343 4.39 -13.19 -10.02
CA SER A 343 4.35 -12.59 -11.35
C SER A 343 5.75 -12.22 -11.83
N TYR A 344 6.57 -11.60 -10.96
CA TYR A 344 7.95 -11.23 -11.28
C TYR A 344 8.82 -12.46 -11.57
N LEU A 345 8.77 -13.49 -10.71
CA LEU A 345 9.56 -14.71 -10.89
C LEU A 345 9.18 -15.49 -12.15
N LYS A 346 7.90 -15.43 -12.55
CA LYS A 346 7.43 -16.08 -13.78
C LYS A 346 7.93 -15.37 -15.03
N ASP A 347 7.71 -14.07 -15.12
CA ASP A 347 8.09 -13.24 -16.27
C ASP A 347 8.29 -11.78 -15.81
N PRO A 348 9.53 -11.34 -15.56
CA PRO A 348 9.81 -9.98 -15.11
C PRO A 348 9.33 -8.91 -16.09
N GLU A 349 9.41 -9.15 -17.40
CA GLU A 349 8.98 -8.18 -18.41
C GLU A 349 7.46 -8.06 -18.44
N ASP A 350 6.75 -9.17 -18.32
CA ASP A 350 5.29 -9.13 -18.18
C ASP A 350 4.86 -8.44 -16.88
N TYR A 351 5.53 -8.73 -15.77
CA TYR A 351 5.33 -8.01 -14.50
C TYR A 351 5.46 -6.50 -14.70
N TYR A 352 6.56 -6.03 -15.30
CA TYR A 352 6.75 -4.59 -15.52
C TYR A 352 5.71 -3.99 -16.47
N ARG A 353 5.31 -4.71 -17.52
CA ARG A 353 4.24 -4.25 -18.41
C ARG A 353 2.91 -4.10 -17.66
N GLN A 354 2.59 -5.01 -16.75
CA GLN A 354 1.39 -4.91 -15.93
C GLN A 354 1.48 -3.73 -14.96
N GLU A 355 2.60 -3.59 -14.23
CA GLU A 355 2.82 -2.50 -13.28
C GLU A 355 2.76 -1.12 -13.95
N GLN A 356 3.28 -0.98 -15.18
CA GLN A 356 3.19 0.24 -15.99
C GLN A 356 1.74 0.68 -16.27
N LEU A 357 0.77 -0.23 -16.26
CA LEU A 357 -0.65 0.11 -16.49
C LEU A 357 -1.38 0.54 -15.21
N ILE A 358 -0.87 0.15 -14.04
CA ILE A 358 -1.57 0.36 -12.76
C ILE A 358 -0.85 1.34 -11.84
N ARG A 359 0.44 1.63 -12.07
CA ARG A 359 1.25 2.53 -11.24
C ARG A 359 1.93 3.63 -12.05
N PRO A 360 1.61 4.91 -11.79
CA PRO A 360 2.24 6.06 -12.45
C PRO A 360 3.77 6.08 -12.36
N TYR A 361 4.35 5.64 -11.24
CA TYR A 361 5.80 5.53 -11.11
C TYR A 361 6.40 4.61 -12.18
N TYR A 362 5.93 3.36 -12.26
CA TYR A 362 6.44 2.38 -13.23
C TYR A 362 6.18 2.78 -14.68
N ALA A 363 5.08 3.49 -14.96
CA ALA A 363 4.79 3.99 -16.30
C ALA A 363 5.91 4.90 -16.84
N GLN A 364 6.65 5.58 -15.94
CA GLN A 364 7.67 6.56 -16.29
C GLN A 364 9.09 6.01 -16.21
N THR A 365 9.31 4.83 -15.62
CA THR A 365 10.66 4.26 -15.46
C THR A 365 11.20 3.62 -16.74
N LEU A 366 12.50 3.72 -16.93
CA LEU A 366 13.26 3.25 -18.07
C LEU A 366 14.31 2.21 -17.61
N SER A 367 14.87 1.54 -18.60
CA SER A 367 16.05 0.69 -18.51
C SER A 367 17.23 1.31 -19.28
N PRO A 368 18.47 0.84 -19.06
CA PRO A 368 19.64 1.25 -19.83
C PRO A 368 19.47 1.10 -21.36
N GLU A 369 18.65 0.14 -21.80
CA GLU A 369 18.36 -0.11 -23.21
C GLU A 369 17.34 0.90 -23.76
N THR A 370 16.30 1.20 -22.98
CA THR A 370 15.19 2.06 -23.41
C THR A 370 15.43 3.56 -23.26
N ILE A 371 16.43 3.99 -22.46
CA ILE A 371 16.67 5.42 -22.20
C ILE A 371 17.03 6.21 -23.47
N LYS A 372 17.68 5.57 -24.45
CA LYS A 372 18.06 6.22 -25.72
C LYS A 372 16.85 6.68 -26.52
N ASP A 373 15.76 5.91 -26.45
CA ASP A 373 14.52 6.14 -27.16
C ASP A 373 13.36 6.47 -26.19
N ALA A 374 13.70 7.10 -25.05
CA ALA A 374 12.76 7.31 -23.94
C ALA A 374 11.42 7.91 -24.38
N SER A 375 11.43 8.93 -25.25
CA SER A 375 10.19 9.55 -25.75
C SER A 375 9.31 8.55 -26.50
N SER A 376 9.89 7.76 -27.40
CA SER A 376 9.16 6.73 -28.16
C SER A 376 8.62 5.64 -27.24
N ILE A 377 9.38 5.23 -26.23
CA ILE A 377 8.97 4.21 -25.26
C ILE A 377 7.82 4.70 -24.38
N LEU A 378 7.84 5.96 -23.95
CA LEU A 378 6.76 6.56 -23.19
C LEU A 378 5.50 6.77 -24.06
N GLU A 379 5.65 7.10 -25.33
CA GLU A 379 4.55 7.19 -26.30
C GLU A 379 3.87 5.82 -26.52
N GLU A 380 4.65 4.74 -26.68
CA GLU A 380 4.09 3.38 -26.79
C GLU A 380 3.29 3.03 -25.51
N ARG A 381 3.81 3.38 -24.33
CA ARG A 381 3.11 3.15 -23.06
C ARG A 381 1.84 3.98 -22.93
N LEU A 382 1.85 5.21 -23.45
CA LEU A 382 0.68 6.07 -23.49
C LEU A 382 -0.41 5.42 -24.35
N GLU A 383 -0.07 4.97 -25.56
CA GLU A 383 -1.00 4.27 -26.46
C GLU A 383 -1.56 2.99 -25.82
N ARG A 384 -0.70 2.17 -25.19
CA ARG A 384 -1.15 0.97 -24.46
C ARG A 384 -2.10 1.31 -23.30
N SER A 385 -1.81 2.38 -22.56
CA SER A 385 -2.64 2.81 -21.42
C SER A 385 -3.99 3.35 -21.89
N GLN A 386 -4.01 4.15 -22.96
CA GLN A 386 -5.23 4.62 -23.60
C GLN A 386 -6.07 3.45 -24.14
N SER A 387 -5.43 2.49 -24.80
CA SER A 387 -6.09 1.27 -25.26
C SER A 387 -6.69 0.48 -24.10
N ALA A 388 -5.92 0.24 -23.03
CA ALA A 388 -6.41 -0.44 -21.83
C ALA A 388 -7.60 0.29 -21.18
N LEU A 389 -7.59 1.62 -21.17
CA LEU A 389 -8.69 2.45 -20.66
C LEU A 389 -9.96 2.31 -21.52
N MET A 390 -9.81 2.34 -22.85
CA MET A 390 -10.92 2.14 -23.80
C MET A 390 -11.54 0.74 -23.68
N GLU A 391 -10.78 -0.26 -23.23
CA GLU A 391 -11.26 -1.62 -23.03
C GLU A 391 -12.02 -1.83 -21.71
N ILE A 392 -11.92 -0.91 -20.74
CA ILE A 392 -12.60 -1.05 -19.44
C ILE A 392 -14.13 -1.20 -19.60
N PRO A 393 -14.85 -0.36 -20.36
CA PRO A 393 -16.30 -0.53 -20.55
C PRO A 393 -16.67 -1.90 -21.14
N ARG A 394 -15.90 -2.38 -22.13
CA ARG A 394 -16.13 -3.72 -22.70
C ARG A 394 -15.87 -4.82 -21.68
N ARG A 395 -14.85 -4.68 -20.83
CA ARG A 395 -14.59 -5.63 -19.73
C ARG A 395 -15.71 -5.62 -18.70
N ILE A 396 -16.23 -4.44 -18.32
CA ILE A 396 -17.39 -4.33 -17.43
C ILE A 396 -18.58 -5.09 -18.03
N ALA A 397 -18.93 -4.80 -19.28
CA ALA A 397 -20.02 -5.48 -19.97
C ALA A 397 -19.81 -7.01 -20.05
N ALA A 398 -18.57 -7.47 -20.26
CA ALA A 398 -18.24 -8.89 -20.25
C ALA A 398 -18.42 -9.55 -18.87
N TRP A 399 -18.08 -8.83 -17.78
CA TRP A 399 -18.35 -9.28 -16.41
C TRP A 399 -19.84 -9.28 -16.08
N GLU A 400 -20.58 -8.27 -16.54
CA GLU A 400 -22.05 -8.21 -16.38
C GLU A 400 -22.74 -9.34 -17.16
N ASN A 401 -22.24 -9.71 -18.34
CA ASN A 401 -22.77 -10.84 -19.12
C ASN A 401 -22.65 -12.18 -18.37
N TRP A 402 -21.69 -12.33 -17.45
CA TRP A 402 -21.64 -13.52 -16.58
C TRP A 402 -22.83 -13.60 -15.61
N ARG A 403 -23.45 -12.47 -15.24
CA ARG A 403 -24.71 -12.50 -14.47
C ARG A 403 -25.84 -13.09 -15.30
N ASP A 404 -25.93 -12.70 -16.57
CA ASP A 404 -26.95 -13.24 -17.47
C ASP A 404 -26.78 -14.76 -17.68
N ILE A 405 -25.53 -15.21 -17.77
CA ILE A 405 -25.20 -16.63 -17.87
C ILE A 405 -25.60 -17.38 -16.59
N ILE A 406 -25.27 -16.86 -15.41
CA ILE A 406 -25.66 -17.46 -14.12
C ILE A 406 -27.19 -17.50 -13.99
N ALA A 407 -27.88 -16.40 -14.32
CA ALA A 407 -29.33 -16.33 -14.32
C ALA A 407 -29.97 -17.39 -15.25
N HIS A 408 -29.37 -17.64 -16.41
CA HIS A 408 -29.80 -18.71 -17.30
C HIS A 408 -29.73 -20.08 -16.62
N PHE A 409 -28.62 -20.42 -15.98
CA PHE A 409 -28.47 -21.70 -15.27
C PHE A 409 -29.48 -21.86 -14.11
N ILE A 410 -29.79 -20.78 -13.41
CA ILE A 410 -30.81 -20.81 -12.34
C ILE A 410 -32.21 -21.02 -12.94
N VAL A 411 -32.58 -20.25 -13.96
CA VAL A 411 -33.96 -20.23 -14.48
C VAL A 411 -34.27 -21.42 -15.37
N VAL A 412 -33.37 -21.76 -16.29
CA VAL A 412 -33.58 -22.80 -17.31
C VAL A 412 -33.19 -24.16 -16.77
N HIS A 413 -31.98 -24.28 -16.19
CA HIS A 413 -31.46 -25.54 -15.67
C HIS A 413 -31.85 -25.82 -14.22
N LYS A 414 -32.65 -24.94 -13.60
CA LYS A 414 -33.16 -25.07 -12.22
C LYS A 414 -32.05 -25.27 -11.18
N MET A 415 -30.86 -24.73 -11.44
CA MET A 415 -29.75 -24.81 -10.49
C MET A 415 -30.01 -23.95 -9.27
N ASN A 416 -29.53 -24.39 -8.10
CA ASN A 416 -29.64 -23.63 -6.86
C ASN A 416 -28.88 -22.30 -7.00
N SER A 417 -29.57 -21.18 -6.79
CA SER A 417 -28.96 -19.83 -6.86
C SER A 417 -27.79 -19.66 -5.90
N GLN A 418 -27.88 -20.25 -4.69
CA GLN A 418 -26.82 -20.17 -3.67
C GLN A 418 -25.49 -20.77 -4.14
N SER A 419 -25.51 -21.69 -5.11
CA SER A 419 -24.28 -22.25 -5.70
C SER A 419 -23.46 -21.21 -6.47
N PHE A 420 -24.05 -20.04 -6.80
CA PHE A 420 -23.42 -18.97 -7.56
C PHE A 420 -23.10 -17.71 -6.73
N ASP A 421 -23.48 -17.63 -5.44
CA ASP A 421 -23.33 -16.43 -4.61
C ASP A 421 -21.91 -15.86 -4.63
N THR A 422 -20.88 -16.72 -4.50
CA THR A 422 -19.47 -16.29 -4.58
C THR A 422 -19.12 -15.68 -5.94
N ARG A 423 -19.64 -16.24 -7.04
CA ARG A 423 -19.36 -15.72 -8.40
C ARG A 423 -20.07 -14.39 -8.62
N ILE A 424 -21.28 -14.23 -8.09
CA ILE A 424 -22.02 -12.97 -8.14
C ILE A 424 -21.26 -11.90 -7.36
N ALA A 425 -20.79 -12.23 -6.15
CA ALA A 425 -19.95 -11.33 -5.36
C ALA A 425 -18.66 -10.95 -6.09
N ASP A 426 -17.97 -11.89 -6.75
CA ASP A 426 -16.81 -11.62 -7.59
C ASP A 426 -17.13 -10.66 -8.75
N ILE A 427 -18.25 -10.87 -9.45
CA ILE A 427 -18.72 -9.96 -10.51
C ILE A 427 -18.97 -8.57 -9.93
N ASP A 428 -19.64 -8.45 -8.78
CA ASP A 428 -19.88 -7.17 -8.12
C ASP A 428 -18.58 -6.45 -7.77
N VAL A 429 -17.63 -7.17 -7.18
CA VAL A 429 -16.30 -6.62 -6.86
C VAL A 429 -15.63 -6.13 -8.14
N MET A 430 -15.66 -6.90 -9.22
CA MET A 430 -15.03 -6.51 -10.48
C MET A 430 -15.68 -5.29 -11.12
N VAL A 431 -17.02 -5.28 -11.24
CA VAL A 431 -17.80 -4.25 -11.92
C VAL A 431 -17.87 -2.96 -11.11
N LYS A 432 -18.16 -3.05 -9.81
CA LYS A 432 -18.42 -1.87 -8.97
C LYS A 432 -17.16 -1.29 -8.34
N ARG A 433 -16.08 -2.07 -8.22
CA ARG A 433 -14.86 -1.64 -7.50
C ARG A 433 -13.60 -1.74 -8.35
N SER A 434 -13.23 -2.94 -8.81
CA SER A 434 -11.91 -3.18 -9.40
C SER A 434 -11.71 -2.46 -10.74
N LEU A 435 -12.63 -2.62 -11.69
CA LEU A 435 -12.53 -2.00 -13.02
C LEU A 435 -12.70 -0.48 -12.99
N PRO A 436 -13.61 0.11 -12.18
CA PRO A 436 -13.65 1.55 -11.97
C PRO A 436 -12.36 2.11 -11.34
N ALA A 437 -11.80 1.44 -10.33
CA ALA A 437 -10.53 1.85 -9.74
C ALA A 437 -9.39 1.78 -10.76
N GLN A 438 -9.34 0.73 -11.57
CA GLN A 438 -8.37 0.59 -12.65
C GLN A 438 -8.53 1.70 -13.71
N SER A 439 -9.76 2.07 -14.07
CA SER A 439 -10.03 3.21 -14.96
C SER A 439 -9.48 4.52 -14.40
N ALA A 440 -9.70 4.79 -13.11
CA ALA A 440 -9.14 5.97 -12.45
C ALA A 440 -7.61 5.97 -12.44
N GLN A 441 -6.98 4.82 -12.16
CA GLN A 441 -5.52 4.67 -12.21
C GLN A 441 -4.96 4.91 -13.60
N LEU A 442 -5.57 4.32 -14.63
CA LEU A 442 -5.16 4.50 -16.03
C LEU A 442 -5.24 5.97 -16.45
N LYS A 443 -6.27 6.71 -16.02
CA LYS A 443 -6.35 8.16 -16.26
C LYS A 443 -5.19 8.92 -15.63
N THR A 444 -4.80 8.59 -14.40
CA THR A 444 -3.62 9.17 -13.74
C THR A 444 -2.33 8.83 -14.49
N VAL A 445 -2.17 7.58 -14.92
CA VAL A 445 -1.01 7.12 -15.71
C VAL A 445 -0.92 7.89 -17.02
N ILE A 446 -2.02 7.98 -17.78
CA ILE A 446 -2.11 8.72 -19.05
C ILE A 446 -1.70 10.18 -18.85
N ALA A 447 -2.29 10.88 -17.88
CA ALA A 447 -1.96 12.28 -17.62
C ALA A 447 -0.48 12.47 -17.21
N GLY A 448 0.08 11.54 -16.44
CA GLY A 448 1.50 11.54 -16.07
C GLY A 448 2.42 11.32 -17.28
N LEU A 449 2.07 10.37 -18.15
CA LEU A 449 2.81 10.09 -19.39
C LEU A 449 2.76 11.29 -20.34
N GLU A 450 1.59 11.87 -20.60
CA GLU A 450 1.41 13.06 -21.44
C GLU A 450 2.27 14.23 -20.94
N LYS A 451 2.23 14.51 -19.64
CA LYS A 451 3.04 15.56 -19.02
C LYS A 451 4.54 15.30 -19.18
N ASN A 452 4.99 14.08 -18.94
CA ASN A 452 6.40 13.74 -19.05
C ASN A 452 6.89 13.77 -20.51
N ILE A 453 6.11 13.24 -21.45
CA ILE A 453 6.43 13.31 -22.88
C ILE A 453 6.55 14.77 -23.32
N ALA A 454 5.60 15.63 -22.93
CA ALA A 454 5.66 17.06 -23.23
C ALA A 454 6.90 17.72 -22.62
N TYR A 455 7.24 17.40 -21.37
CA TYR A 455 8.44 17.89 -20.71
C TYR A 455 9.72 17.48 -21.44
N LEU A 456 9.88 16.19 -21.76
CA LEU A 456 11.07 15.63 -22.44
C LEU A 456 11.28 16.19 -23.85
N ARG A 457 10.19 16.60 -24.53
CA ARG A 457 10.26 17.31 -25.82
C ARG A 457 10.68 18.77 -25.70
N GLY A 458 10.54 19.36 -24.52
CA GLY A 458 11.00 20.72 -24.23
C GLY A 458 12.52 20.81 -24.09
N LYS A 459 13.06 22.04 -24.12
CA LYS A 459 14.51 22.28 -24.00
C LYS A 459 15.08 21.72 -22.70
N ASP A 460 14.39 21.94 -21.58
CA ASP A 460 14.84 21.50 -20.25
C ASP A 460 14.76 19.97 -20.12
N GLY A 461 13.68 19.35 -20.59
CA GLY A 461 13.55 17.90 -20.58
C GLY A 461 14.51 17.19 -21.53
N ALA A 462 14.88 17.79 -22.66
CA ALA A 462 15.92 17.26 -23.54
C ALA A 462 17.31 17.32 -22.88
N ALA A 463 17.60 18.39 -22.12
CA ALA A 463 18.84 18.49 -21.35
C ALA A 463 18.86 17.46 -20.21
N GLU A 464 17.75 17.30 -19.51
CA GLU A 464 17.54 16.28 -18.49
C GLU A 464 17.75 14.87 -19.07
N LEU A 465 17.12 14.54 -20.21
CA LEU A 465 17.26 13.24 -20.85
C LEU A 465 18.72 12.93 -21.20
N LYS A 466 19.46 13.89 -21.76
CA LYS A 466 20.89 13.72 -22.03
C LYS A 466 21.70 13.47 -20.76
N ARG A 467 21.36 14.15 -19.66
CA ARG A 467 22.01 13.95 -18.35
C ARG A 467 21.74 12.55 -17.82
N ILE A 468 20.49 12.11 -17.84
CA ILE A 468 20.08 10.77 -17.39
C ILE A 468 20.68 9.68 -18.28
N GLU A 469 20.67 9.85 -19.60
CA GLU A 469 21.31 8.93 -20.55
C GLU A 469 22.80 8.77 -20.25
N LYS A 470 23.50 9.87 -19.93
CA LYS A 470 24.90 9.80 -19.51
C LYS A 470 25.07 8.98 -18.23
N GLN A 471 24.19 9.14 -17.24
CA GLN A 471 24.24 8.35 -16.00
C GLN A 471 23.98 6.86 -16.26
N PHE A 472 23.02 6.52 -17.13
CA PHE A 472 22.70 5.13 -17.50
C PHE A 472 23.86 4.37 -18.18
N ARG A 473 24.86 5.09 -18.70
CA ARG A 473 26.07 4.49 -19.28
C ARG A 473 27.09 4.06 -18.23
N ASP A 474 26.92 4.45 -16.96
CA ASP A 474 27.80 4.00 -15.88
C ASP A 474 27.68 2.48 -15.66
N ASP A 475 28.81 1.83 -15.35
CA ASP A 475 28.85 0.40 -15.11
C ASP A 475 28.04 -0.04 -13.88
N PHE A 476 27.64 0.90 -13.02
CA PHE A 476 26.69 0.67 -11.94
C PHE A 476 25.44 -0.06 -12.42
N PHE A 477 24.80 0.36 -13.51
CA PHE A 477 23.56 -0.26 -13.99
C PHE A 477 23.77 -1.69 -14.50
N LYS A 478 24.92 -1.97 -15.14
CA LYS A 478 25.28 -3.35 -15.53
C LYS A 478 25.47 -4.24 -14.31
N ARG A 479 26.17 -3.74 -13.27
CA ARG A 479 26.34 -4.47 -12.01
C ARG A 479 25.01 -4.70 -11.30
N GLN A 480 24.11 -3.71 -11.32
CA GLN A 480 22.76 -3.85 -10.76
C GLN A 480 21.93 -4.90 -11.50
N ALA A 481 21.96 -4.94 -12.82
CA ALA A 481 21.26 -5.98 -13.59
C ALA A 481 21.75 -7.40 -13.22
N VAL A 482 23.07 -7.59 -13.13
CA VAL A 482 23.65 -8.88 -12.68
C VAL A 482 23.22 -9.21 -11.24
N GLN A 483 23.19 -8.21 -10.35
CA GLN A 483 22.79 -8.40 -8.95
C GLN A 483 21.31 -8.79 -8.83
N ILE A 484 20.42 -8.18 -9.62
CA ILE A 484 18.99 -8.50 -9.67
C ILE A 484 18.78 -9.95 -10.13
N GLU A 485 19.45 -10.39 -11.20
CA GLU A 485 19.36 -11.78 -11.65
C GLU A 485 19.89 -12.77 -10.60
N ALA A 486 21.00 -12.44 -9.94
CA ALA A 486 21.53 -13.27 -8.86
C ALA A 486 20.57 -13.37 -7.67
N ARG A 487 19.92 -12.26 -7.28
CA ARG A 487 18.92 -12.23 -6.20
C ARG A 487 17.66 -13.00 -6.59
N ARG A 488 17.23 -12.92 -7.85
CA ARG A 488 16.11 -13.71 -8.39
C ARG A 488 16.41 -15.21 -8.30
N ALA A 489 17.56 -15.64 -8.81
CA ALA A 489 17.98 -17.04 -8.75
C ALA A 489 18.07 -17.55 -7.31
N HIS A 490 18.55 -16.71 -6.38
CA HIS A 490 18.55 -17.02 -4.96
C HIS A 490 17.13 -17.20 -4.40
N LEU A 491 16.22 -16.26 -4.64
CA LEU A 491 14.83 -16.37 -4.21
C LEU A 491 14.15 -17.64 -4.77
N GLU A 492 14.34 -17.92 -6.06
CA GLU A 492 13.84 -19.16 -6.70
C GLU A 492 14.40 -20.43 -6.04
N SER A 493 15.64 -20.39 -5.54
CA SER A 493 16.24 -21.51 -4.81
C SER A 493 15.62 -21.69 -3.42
N VAL A 494 15.36 -20.59 -2.69
CA VAL A 494 14.80 -20.62 -1.33
C VAL A 494 13.35 -21.13 -1.35
N ILE A 495 12.56 -20.73 -2.35
CA ILE A 495 11.14 -21.08 -2.43
C ILE A 495 10.85 -22.40 -3.15
N ARG A 496 11.86 -23.06 -3.72
CA ARG A 496 11.69 -24.26 -4.57
C ARG A 496 10.91 -25.38 -3.87
N ASP A 497 11.17 -25.56 -2.58
CA ASP A 497 10.59 -26.64 -1.78
C ASP A 497 9.41 -26.16 -0.92
N MET A 498 9.04 -24.87 -1.03
CA MET A 498 7.86 -24.34 -0.35
C MET A 498 6.60 -24.81 -1.07
N SER A 499 5.64 -25.38 -0.33
CA SER A 499 4.34 -25.76 -0.88
C SER A 499 3.67 -24.55 -1.53
N LEU A 500 3.51 -24.59 -2.85
CA LEU A 500 2.88 -23.54 -3.65
C LEU A 500 1.36 -23.65 -3.57
N ASP A 501 0.79 -23.51 -2.38
CA ASP A 501 -0.61 -23.19 -2.26
C ASP A 501 -0.82 -21.73 -2.66
N ILE A 502 -0.82 -21.50 -3.98
CA ILE A 502 -1.23 -20.22 -4.56
C ILE A 502 -2.67 -19.99 -4.05
N PRO A 503 -2.95 -18.93 -3.25
CA PRO A 503 -4.19 -18.79 -2.46
C PRO A 503 -5.51 -18.62 -3.25
N ASN A 504 -5.60 -19.08 -4.49
CA ASN A 504 -6.71 -18.76 -5.39
C ASN A 504 -7.11 -19.91 -6.34
N ARG A 505 -6.62 -21.14 -6.12
CA ARG A 505 -6.95 -22.28 -6.99
C ARG A 505 -8.42 -22.68 -6.91
N SER A 506 -9.06 -22.55 -5.74
CA SER A 506 -10.47 -22.91 -5.55
C SER A 506 -11.41 -22.02 -6.37
N ASN A 507 -11.26 -20.68 -6.29
CA ASN A 507 -12.08 -19.76 -7.08
C ASN A 507 -11.81 -19.89 -8.58
N LEU A 508 -10.57 -20.10 -9.00
CA LEU A 508 -10.25 -20.35 -10.41
C LEU A 508 -10.86 -21.66 -10.93
N ALA A 509 -10.88 -22.74 -10.14
CA ALA A 509 -11.55 -23.97 -10.51
C ALA A 509 -13.06 -23.76 -10.66
N ALA A 510 -13.66 -23.01 -9.73
CA ALA A 510 -15.08 -22.68 -9.72
C ALA A 510 -15.51 -21.82 -10.93
N TRP A 511 -14.65 -20.90 -11.38
CA TRP A 511 -14.85 -20.11 -12.59
C TRP A 511 -14.67 -20.94 -13.87
N ARG A 512 -13.70 -21.87 -13.89
CA ARG A 512 -13.51 -22.79 -15.03
C ARG A 512 -14.69 -23.74 -15.21
N GLU A 513 -15.25 -24.23 -14.11
CA GLU A 513 -16.46 -25.06 -14.12
C GLU A 513 -17.63 -24.31 -14.73
N LEU A 514 -17.91 -23.08 -14.29
CA LEU A 514 -18.97 -22.25 -14.87
C LEU A 514 -18.74 -21.97 -16.36
N GLN A 515 -17.49 -21.70 -16.77
CA GLN A 515 -17.14 -21.51 -18.18
C GLN A 515 -17.40 -22.77 -19.01
N GLU A 516 -17.06 -23.93 -18.47
CA GLU A 516 -17.26 -25.21 -19.14
C GLU A 516 -18.75 -25.56 -19.24
N MET A 517 -19.53 -25.33 -18.17
CA MET A 517 -20.98 -25.46 -18.19
C MET A 517 -21.59 -24.58 -19.29
N TYR A 518 -21.21 -23.30 -19.35
CA TYR A 518 -21.69 -22.37 -20.36
C TYR A 518 -21.33 -22.81 -21.78
N ARG A 519 -20.08 -23.28 -21.98
CA ARG A 519 -19.62 -23.78 -23.27
C ARG A 519 -20.44 -25.00 -23.73
N LYS A 520 -20.63 -25.99 -22.86
CA LYS A 520 -21.40 -27.20 -23.15
C LYS A 520 -22.86 -26.87 -23.45
N ASP A 521 -23.50 -26.06 -22.63
CA ASP A 521 -24.90 -25.68 -22.83
C ASP A 521 -25.11 -24.94 -24.17
N ARG A 522 -24.16 -24.09 -24.58
CA ARG A 522 -24.21 -23.44 -25.90
C ARG A 522 -24.03 -24.40 -27.08
N GLU A 523 -23.30 -25.48 -26.90
CA GLU A 523 -23.06 -26.50 -27.93
C GLU A 523 -24.23 -27.47 -28.03
N GLU A 524 -24.78 -27.89 -26.90
CA GLU A 524 -25.86 -28.88 -26.80
C GLU A 524 -27.25 -28.26 -27.02
N PHE A 525 -27.45 -27.01 -26.58
CA PHE A 525 -28.75 -26.31 -26.60
C PHE A 525 -28.63 -24.87 -27.17
N PRO A 526 -28.22 -24.69 -28.44
CA PRO A 526 -28.01 -23.36 -29.03
C PRO A 526 -29.28 -22.47 -29.06
N GLU A 527 -30.47 -23.06 -29.04
CA GLU A 527 -31.76 -22.39 -28.94
C GLU A 527 -31.94 -21.61 -27.63
N HIS A 528 -31.27 -22.04 -26.55
CA HIS A 528 -31.28 -21.33 -25.26
C HIS A 528 -30.72 -19.90 -25.34
N TRP A 529 -29.91 -19.62 -26.37
CA TRP A 529 -29.07 -18.42 -26.49
C TRP A 529 -29.36 -17.57 -27.74
N SER A 530 -30.21 -18.03 -28.66
CA SER A 530 -30.45 -17.37 -29.96
C SER A 530 -31.66 -16.43 -29.99
N GLN A 531 -32.50 -16.40 -28.94
CA GLN A 531 -33.67 -15.52 -28.86
C GLN A 531 -33.39 -14.30 -27.96
N THR A 532 -33.41 -13.11 -28.55
CA THR A 532 -33.13 -11.83 -27.86
C THR A 532 -34.16 -11.50 -26.78
N GLU A 533 -35.44 -11.87 -26.97
CA GLU A 533 -36.53 -11.71 -25.99
C GLU A 533 -36.31 -12.52 -24.71
N ASN A 534 -35.65 -13.67 -24.81
CA ASN A 534 -35.39 -14.56 -23.67
C ASN A 534 -34.36 -13.95 -22.70
N ILE A 535 -33.44 -13.10 -23.17
CA ILE A 535 -32.40 -12.48 -22.34
C ILE A 535 -32.99 -11.37 -21.46
N SER A 536 -33.88 -10.53 -22.02
CA SER A 536 -34.55 -9.45 -21.28
C SER A 536 -35.49 -9.98 -20.18
N LEU A 537 -36.26 -11.04 -20.47
CA LEU A 537 -37.16 -11.67 -19.49
C LEU A 537 -36.38 -12.36 -18.37
N ARG A 538 -35.26 -13.03 -18.69
CA ARG A 538 -34.37 -13.62 -17.68
C ARG A 538 -33.71 -12.57 -16.80
N ARG A 539 -33.31 -11.41 -17.35
CA ARG A 539 -32.78 -10.29 -16.56
C ARG A 539 -33.81 -9.74 -15.56
N ALA A 540 -35.08 -9.65 -15.95
CA ALA A 540 -36.15 -9.23 -15.06
C ALA A 540 -36.39 -10.27 -13.95
N ALA A 541 -36.55 -11.55 -14.30
CA ALA A 541 -36.76 -12.62 -13.33
C ALA A 541 -35.56 -12.83 -12.38
N ALA A 542 -34.33 -12.61 -12.86
CA ALA A 542 -33.14 -12.73 -12.04
C ALA A 542 -32.95 -11.57 -11.07
N ARG A 543 -33.46 -10.36 -11.36
CA ARG A 543 -33.44 -9.24 -10.39
C ARG A 543 -34.25 -9.52 -9.13
N ASP A 544 -35.25 -10.39 -9.23
CA ASP A 544 -36.09 -10.78 -8.10
C ASP A 544 -35.52 -12.01 -7.35
N LEU A 545 -34.51 -12.68 -7.92
CA LEU A 545 -33.89 -13.90 -7.39
C LEU A 545 -32.44 -13.71 -6.92
N LEU A 546 -31.75 -12.66 -7.37
CA LEU A 546 -30.37 -12.28 -7.06
C LEU A 546 -30.35 -10.90 -6.39
#